data_AF-M5CDW7-F1
#
_entry.id   AF-M5CDW7-F1
#
_cell.length_a   1.000
_cell.length_b   1.000
_cell.length_c   1.000
_cell.angle_alpha   90.00
_cell.angle_beta   90.00
_cell.angle_gamma   90.00
#
_symmetry.space_group_name_H-M   'P 1'
#
loop_
_entity.id
_entity.type
_entity.pdbx_description
1 polymer ?
#
loop_
_entity_poly.entity_id
_entity_poly.type
_entity_poly.pdbx_seq_one_letter_code
_entity_poly.pdbx_strand_id
1 'polypeptide(L)'
;MSLRFTFVHSLFLISNKSRMHPFKMLLLAWHTSQLPWFQSIAQLRLAFVKSFTLSLREQLRSTNINVVEISPPLVESDLHRDHANPDNNKKTNAPHALTQEEWIAHVEKGWNEGKEEIGAGFSQVGIDAWRKAFGELHSKMASQSH
;
A
#
# COMPACT_ATOMS: atom_id res chain seq x y z
N MET A 1 -10.26 -15.05 15.05
CA MET A 1 -9.93 -15.62 13.72
C MET A 1 -8.47 -15.27 13.45
N SER A 2 -7.56 -16.25 13.50
CA SER A 2 -6.11 -16.01 13.32
C SER A 2 -5.79 -15.99 11.83
N LEU A 3 -5.44 -14.82 11.28
CA LEU A 3 -4.92 -14.74 9.93
C LEU A 3 -3.45 -15.20 9.93
N ARG A 4 -3.14 -16.25 9.16
CA ARG A 4 -1.76 -16.60 8.81
C ARG A 4 -1.49 -16.07 7.41
N PHE A 5 -0.50 -15.20 7.27
CA PHE A 5 -0.06 -14.66 5.99
C PHE A 5 1.27 -15.30 5.58
N THR A 6 1.31 -15.91 4.40
CA THR A 6 2.55 -16.35 3.75
C THR A 6 2.81 -15.39 2.59
N PHE A 7 3.86 -14.58 2.66
CA PHE A 7 4.16 -13.53 1.68
C PHE A 7 5.03 -14.07 0.53
N VAL A 8 4.48 -14.10 -0.69
CA VAL A 8 5.22 -14.23 -1.96
C VAL A 8 4.63 -13.20 -2.95
N HIS A 9 5.52 -12.53 -3.70
CA HIS A 9 5.31 -11.47 -4.69
C HIS A 9 3.86 -11.20 -5.17
N SER A 10 3.40 -9.97 -4.90
CA SER A 10 2.19 -9.29 -5.42
C SER A 10 0.86 -10.03 -5.28
N LEU A 11 0.00 -9.53 -4.39
CA LEU A 11 -1.36 -10.03 -4.17
C LEU A 11 -2.42 -9.02 -4.67
N PHE A 12 -3.59 -9.50 -5.10
CA PHE A 12 -4.75 -8.75 -5.61
C PHE A 12 -6.02 -9.21 -4.86
N LEU A 13 -6.96 -8.31 -4.52
CA LEU A 13 -8.18 -8.66 -3.75
C LEU A 13 -9.38 -7.67 -3.95
N ILE A 14 -10.48 -8.05 -4.59
CA ILE A 14 -11.66 -7.16 -4.78
C ILE A 14 -12.63 -7.28 -3.56
N SER A 15 -13.30 -6.20 -3.11
CA SER A 15 -14.18 -6.20 -1.90
C SER A 15 -15.64 -5.82 -2.19
N ASN A 16 -16.62 -6.30 -1.41
CA ASN A 16 -18.07 -6.01 -1.56
C ASN A 16 -18.65 -5.15 -0.39
N LYS A 17 -19.46 -4.13 -0.69
CA LYS A 17 -19.98 -3.05 0.17
C LYS A 17 -21.15 -3.48 1.07
N SER A 18 -21.77 -4.64 0.84
CA SER A 18 -22.99 -5.07 1.54
C SER A 18 -22.83 -6.20 2.59
N ARG A 19 -21.61 -6.68 2.89
CA ARG A 19 -21.36 -7.66 3.97
C ARG A 19 -20.37 -7.15 5.01
N MET A 20 -20.76 -7.21 6.30
CA MET A 20 -19.91 -6.90 7.47
C MET A 20 -18.69 -7.82 7.66
N HIS A 21 -18.56 -8.89 6.85
CA HIS A 21 -17.40 -9.78 6.85
C HIS A 21 -16.73 -9.78 5.48
N PRO A 22 -15.52 -9.20 5.37
CA PRO A 22 -14.95 -8.73 4.10
C PRO A 22 -13.99 -9.71 3.41
N PHE A 23 -14.03 -9.71 2.08
CA PHE A 23 -12.89 -10.06 1.19
C PHE A 23 -12.24 -8.72 0.74
N LYS A 24 -10.89 -8.60 0.64
CA LYS A 24 -10.18 -7.30 0.83
C LYS A 24 -8.86 -7.02 0.04
N MET A 25 -8.77 -6.10 -0.94
CA MET A 25 -7.56 -5.34 -1.48
C MET A 25 -6.30 -5.44 -0.61
N LEU A 26 -5.25 -6.18 -1.01
CA LEU A 26 -3.88 -5.90 -0.56
C LEU A 26 -2.89 -5.77 -1.74
N LEU A 27 -2.61 -4.54 -2.18
CA LEU A 27 -1.49 -4.22 -3.09
C LEU A 27 -0.32 -3.70 -2.26
N LEU A 28 0.85 -4.34 -2.35
CA LEU A 28 2.04 -3.96 -1.60
C LEU A 28 3.07 -3.34 -2.54
N ALA A 29 3.44 -2.10 -2.25
CA ALA A 29 4.55 -1.37 -2.87
C ALA A 29 5.83 -1.58 -2.05
N TRP A 30 6.97 -1.87 -2.70
CA TRP A 30 8.26 -2.11 -2.04
C TRP A 30 9.32 -1.06 -2.43
N HIS A 31 10.25 -0.75 -1.52
CA HIS A 31 11.46 0.06 -1.73
C HIS A 31 12.70 -0.85 -1.97
N THR A 32 13.09 -1.11 -3.22
CA THR A 32 14.21 -2.03 -3.55
C THR A 32 15.55 -1.30 -3.65
N SER A 33 16.59 -1.86 -2.99
CA SER A 33 18.05 -1.77 -3.24
C SER A 33 18.70 -0.43 -3.67
N GLN A 34 19.87 -0.11 -3.12
CA GLN A 34 20.62 1.14 -3.34
C GLN A 34 21.22 1.33 -4.76
N LEU A 35 20.81 0.53 -5.75
CA LEU A 35 21.32 0.62 -7.12
C LEU A 35 20.44 1.56 -7.97
N PRO A 36 20.99 2.66 -8.55
CA PRO A 36 20.19 3.73 -9.18
C PRO A 36 19.26 3.31 -10.32
N TRP A 37 19.61 2.27 -11.08
CA TRP A 37 18.81 1.78 -12.20
C TRP A 37 17.70 0.82 -11.76
N PHE A 38 17.88 0.10 -10.65
CA PHE A 38 16.82 -0.70 -10.02
C PHE A 38 15.74 0.18 -9.41
N GLN A 39 16.15 1.32 -8.83
CA GLN A 39 15.25 2.34 -8.32
C GLN A 39 14.29 2.83 -9.40
N SER A 40 14.79 3.09 -10.62
CA SER A 40 13.94 3.58 -11.72
C SER A 40 12.82 2.60 -12.09
N ILE A 41 13.11 1.30 -12.21
CA ILE A 41 12.10 0.27 -12.53
C ILE A 41 11.13 0.08 -11.37
N ALA A 42 11.62 0.11 -10.13
CA ALA A 42 10.76 0.04 -8.95
C ALA A 42 9.77 1.21 -8.92
N GLN A 43 10.25 2.45 -9.07
CA GLN A 43 9.39 3.63 -9.07
C GLN A 43 8.35 3.61 -10.20
N LEU A 44 8.74 3.16 -11.40
CA LEU A 44 7.79 2.99 -12.51
C LEU A 44 6.67 2.00 -12.18
N ARG A 45 7.00 0.87 -11.55
CA ARG A 45 6.00 -0.12 -11.12
C ARG A 45 5.07 0.45 -10.06
N LEU A 46 5.59 1.22 -9.11
CA LEU A 46 4.77 1.88 -8.09
C LEU A 46 3.83 2.92 -8.70
N ALA A 47 4.32 3.73 -9.63
CA ALA A 47 3.51 4.71 -10.36
C ALA A 47 2.41 4.03 -11.19
N PHE A 48 2.72 2.91 -11.85
CA PHE A 48 1.73 2.11 -12.56
C PHE A 48 0.65 1.58 -11.62
N VAL A 49 1.04 0.95 -10.50
CA VAL A 49 0.08 0.46 -9.49
C VAL A 49 -0.81 1.59 -9.01
N LYS A 50 -0.25 2.74 -8.68
CA LYS A 50 -1.00 3.92 -8.25
C LYS A 50 -2.05 4.34 -9.29
N SER A 51 -1.61 4.54 -10.53
CA SER A 51 -2.51 4.92 -11.64
C SER A 51 -3.63 3.90 -11.84
N PHE A 52 -3.30 2.62 -11.82
CA PHE A 52 -4.26 1.54 -12.01
C PHE A 52 -5.29 1.50 -10.87
N THR A 53 -4.85 1.64 -9.62
CA THR A 53 -5.73 1.67 -8.45
C THR A 53 -6.68 2.87 -8.47
N LEU A 54 -6.20 4.05 -8.87
CA LEU A 54 -7.05 5.23 -9.04
C LEU A 54 -8.13 5.00 -10.11
N SER A 55 -7.76 4.47 -11.28
CA SER A 55 -8.72 4.18 -12.35
C SER A 55 -9.77 3.15 -11.92
N LEU A 56 -9.37 2.06 -11.27
CA LEU A 56 -10.31 1.06 -10.77
C LEU A 56 -11.27 1.64 -9.72
N ARG A 57 -10.78 2.53 -8.85
CA ARG A 57 -11.61 3.16 -7.83
C ARG A 57 -12.73 3.99 -8.45
N GLU A 58 -12.41 4.78 -9.47
CA GLU A 58 -13.42 5.59 -10.17
C GLU A 58 -14.40 4.73 -10.96
N GLN A 59 -13.91 3.72 -11.71
CA GLN A 59 -14.77 2.81 -12.46
C GLN A 59 -15.76 2.03 -11.59
N LEU A 60 -15.36 1.70 -10.36
CA LEU A 60 -16.16 0.91 -9.42
C LEU A 60 -16.91 1.76 -8.39
N ARG A 61 -16.83 3.09 -8.45
CA ARG A 61 -17.41 4.03 -7.46
C ARG A 61 -18.91 3.84 -7.25
N SER A 62 -19.65 3.54 -8.32
CA SER A 62 -21.11 3.31 -8.28
C SER A 62 -21.51 1.89 -7.88
N THR A 63 -20.53 0.99 -7.77
CA THR A 63 -20.77 -0.40 -7.39
C THR A 63 -20.71 -0.56 -5.88
N ASN A 64 -21.00 -1.79 -5.45
CA ASN A 64 -20.72 -2.21 -4.10
C ASN A 64 -19.25 -2.64 -3.95
N ILE A 65 -18.26 -2.01 -4.59
CA ILE A 65 -16.86 -2.43 -4.44
C ILE A 65 -15.98 -1.29 -3.94
N ASN A 66 -15.19 -1.56 -2.89
CA ASN A 66 -14.20 -0.62 -2.35
C ASN A 66 -12.80 -1.00 -2.80
N VAL A 67 -12.07 -0.03 -3.35
CA VAL A 67 -10.68 -0.19 -3.80
C VAL A 67 -9.75 0.57 -2.85
N VAL A 68 -9.00 -0.20 -2.05
CA VAL A 68 -8.08 0.31 -1.02
C VAL A 68 -6.64 0.06 -1.44
N GLU A 69 -5.82 1.11 -1.36
CA GLU A 69 -4.37 1.05 -1.56
C GLU A 69 -3.66 1.00 -0.21
N ILE A 70 -2.75 0.05 -0.02
CA ILE A 70 -2.00 -0.10 1.22
C ILE A 70 -0.52 0.07 0.91
N SER A 71 0.08 1.17 1.34
CA SER A 71 1.50 1.46 1.10
C SER A 71 2.32 1.17 2.36
N PRO A 72 3.01 0.01 2.45
CA PRO A 72 3.83 -0.30 3.61
C PRO A 72 5.06 0.60 3.68
N PRO A 73 5.53 0.98 4.89
CA PRO A 73 6.87 1.53 5.09
C PRO A 73 7.89 0.38 5.15
N LEU A 74 9.08 0.64 5.70
CA LEU A 74 10.00 -0.42 6.09
C LEU A 74 9.37 -1.24 7.24
N VAL A 75 9.10 -2.51 6.97
CA VAL A 75 8.51 -3.46 7.94
C VAL A 75 9.49 -4.61 8.17
N GLU A 76 9.67 -4.96 9.44
CA GLU A 76 10.44 -6.12 9.86
C GLU A 76 9.87 -7.38 9.22
N SER A 77 10.70 -8.08 8.45
CA SER A 77 10.34 -9.33 7.79
C SER A 77 11.59 -10.12 7.44
N ASP A 78 11.43 -11.40 7.11
CA ASP A 78 12.54 -12.27 6.68
C ASP A 78 12.67 -12.31 5.15
N LEU A 79 12.15 -11.29 4.46
CA LEU A 79 12.22 -11.18 3.01
C LEU A 79 13.64 -10.85 2.51
N HIS A 80 14.50 -10.36 3.39
CA HIS A 80 15.87 -9.92 3.08
C HIS A 80 16.93 -11.02 3.21
N ARG A 81 16.53 -12.30 3.17
CA ARG A 81 17.41 -13.45 3.43
C ARG A 81 18.71 -13.47 2.59
N ASP A 82 18.65 -12.94 1.37
CA ASP A 82 19.76 -12.96 0.41
C ASP A 82 20.57 -11.64 0.41
N HIS A 83 20.30 -10.71 1.32
CA HIS A 83 21.08 -9.48 1.47
C HIS A 83 22.39 -9.73 2.21
N ALA A 84 23.38 -8.86 1.98
CA ALA A 84 24.67 -8.90 2.71
C ALA A 84 24.48 -8.79 4.24
N ASN A 85 23.47 -8.05 4.69
CA ASN A 85 22.96 -8.10 6.06
C ASN A 85 21.47 -8.48 6.00
N PRO A 86 21.10 -9.72 6.34
CA PRO A 86 19.71 -10.18 6.32
C PRO A 86 18.80 -9.42 7.30
N ASP A 87 19.36 -8.87 8.37
CA ASP A 87 18.63 -8.16 9.42
C ASP A 87 18.64 -6.64 9.24
N ASN A 88 18.99 -6.14 8.06
CA ASN A 88 19.08 -4.69 7.81
C ASN A 88 17.73 -3.94 7.93
N ASN A 89 16.61 -4.66 8.00
CA ASN A 89 15.27 -4.13 8.20
C ASN A 89 14.74 -4.32 9.63
N LYS A 90 15.49 -4.95 10.54
CA LYS A 90 15.10 -5.12 11.94
C LYS A 90 15.31 -3.81 12.71
N LYS A 91 14.48 -3.50 13.71
CA LYS A 91 14.53 -2.28 14.52
C LYS A 91 15.88 -2.05 15.18
N THR A 92 16.59 -3.13 15.53
CA THR A 92 17.96 -3.07 16.05
C THR A 92 18.93 -2.38 15.10
N ASN A 93 18.73 -2.54 13.78
CA ASN A 93 19.55 -1.96 12.73
C ASN A 93 18.89 -0.75 12.04
N ALA A 94 17.56 -0.66 12.08
CA ALA A 94 16.75 0.39 11.48
C ALA A 94 15.65 0.85 12.46
N PRO A 95 15.93 1.80 13.37
CA PRO A 95 14.99 2.20 14.44
C PRO A 95 13.63 2.73 13.95
N HIS A 96 13.55 3.15 12.69
CA HIS A 96 12.33 3.63 12.04
C HIS A 96 11.49 2.51 11.39
N ALA A 97 11.96 1.27 11.39
CA ALA A 97 11.20 0.12 10.92
C ALA A 97 10.02 -0.16 11.86
N LEU A 98 8.90 -0.60 11.28
CA LEU A 98 7.76 -1.11 12.04
C LEU A 98 7.87 -2.62 12.24
N THR A 99 7.48 -3.13 13.40
CA THR A 99 7.24 -4.58 13.53
C THR A 99 6.05 -4.99 12.65
N GLN A 100 5.92 -6.29 12.40
CA GLN A 100 4.78 -6.80 11.64
C GLN A 100 3.45 -6.50 12.35
N GLU A 101 3.41 -6.59 13.68
CA GLU A 101 2.23 -6.30 14.50
C GLU A 101 1.87 -4.81 14.47
N GLU A 102 2.84 -3.92 14.60
CA GLU A 102 2.64 -2.48 14.49
C GLU A 102 2.07 -2.12 13.11
N TRP A 103 2.62 -2.72 12.05
CA TRP A 103 2.14 -2.51 10.69
C TRP A 103 0.71 -3.02 10.50
N ILE A 104 0.39 -4.24 10.95
CA ILE A 104 -0.95 -4.80 10.86
C ILE A 104 -1.95 -3.92 11.62
N ALA A 105 -1.62 -3.48 12.84
CA ALA A 105 -2.49 -2.61 13.62
C ALA A 105 -2.77 -1.27 12.90
N HIS A 106 -1.77 -0.70 12.25
CA HIS A 106 -1.93 0.50 11.40
C HIS A 106 -2.88 0.24 10.22
N VAL A 107 -2.71 -0.90 9.53
CA VAL A 107 -3.57 -1.29 8.42
C VAL A 107 -5.01 -1.51 8.90
N GLU A 108 -5.21 -2.23 10.00
CA GLU A 108 -6.53 -2.49 10.58
C GLU A 108 -7.23 -1.20 11.00
N LYS A 109 -6.50 -0.24 11.59
CA LYS A 109 -7.05 1.06 11.92
C LYS A 109 -7.55 1.80 10.67
N GLY A 110 -6.70 1.95 9.66
CA GLY A 110 -7.07 2.62 8.41
C GLY A 110 -8.21 1.90 7.69
N TRP A 111 -8.22 0.57 7.79
CA TRP A 111 -9.29 -0.28 7.28
C TRP A 111 -10.63 0.03 7.93
N ASN A 112 -10.68 0.05 9.26
CA ASN A 112 -11.90 0.29 10.03
C ASN A 112 -12.43 1.72 9.88
N GLU A 113 -11.54 2.68 9.63
CA GLU A 113 -11.87 4.07 9.31
C GLU A 113 -12.41 4.25 7.87
N GLY A 114 -12.39 3.20 7.05
CA GLY A 114 -12.86 3.25 5.66
C GLY A 114 -11.95 4.05 4.73
N LYS A 115 -10.65 4.15 5.04
CA LYS A 115 -9.69 4.88 4.20
C LYS A 115 -9.48 4.16 2.87
N GLU A 116 -9.42 4.94 1.79
CA GLU A 116 -9.10 4.45 0.45
C GLU A 116 -7.60 4.26 0.24
N GLU A 117 -6.78 4.92 1.05
CA GLU A 117 -5.32 4.89 1.03
C GLU A 117 -4.80 4.78 2.46
N ILE A 118 -4.01 3.75 2.73
CA ILE A 118 -3.50 3.43 4.05
C ILE A 118 -1.98 3.35 3.97
N GLY A 119 -1.29 4.29 4.60
CA GLY A 119 0.16 4.26 4.79
C GLY A 119 0.53 4.33 6.27
N ALA A 120 1.80 4.08 6.56
CA ALA A 120 2.41 4.37 7.85
C ALA A 120 3.81 4.95 7.64
N GLY A 121 4.33 5.68 8.64
CA GLY A 121 5.65 6.31 8.58
C GLY A 121 5.85 7.13 7.30
N PHE A 122 6.99 6.90 6.62
CA PHE A 122 7.32 7.58 5.36
C PHE A 122 6.34 7.32 4.22
N SER A 123 5.64 6.18 4.21
CA SER A 123 4.65 5.88 3.17
C SER A 123 3.41 6.77 3.29
N GLN A 124 3.04 7.17 4.52
CA GLN A 124 1.98 8.16 4.71
C GLN A 124 2.41 9.54 4.19
N VAL A 125 3.65 9.94 4.44
CA VAL A 125 4.20 11.20 3.89
C VAL A 125 4.14 11.22 2.36
N GLY A 126 4.42 10.09 1.71
CA GLY A 126 4.31 9.96 0.26
C GLY A 126 2.87 10.10 -0.25
N ILE A 127 1.90 9.48 0.42
CA ILE A 127 0.47 9.62 0.13
C ILE A 127 0.05 11.09 0.26
N ASP A 128 0.41 11.73 1.37
CA ASP A 128 0.04 13.12 1.66
C ASP A 128 0.63 14.08 0.62
N ALA A 129 1.90 13.88 0.25
CA ALA A 129 2.58 14.66 -0.78
C ALA A 129 1.90 14.50 -2.15
N TRP A 130 1.55 13.28 -2.54
CA TRP A 130 0.85 13.03 -3.79
C TRP A 130 -0.54 13.68 -3.80
N ARG A 131 -1.31 13.54 -2.71
CA ARG A 131 -2.64 14.15 -2.58
C ARG A 131 -2.58 15.67 -2.57
N LYS A 132 -1.57 16.26 -1.93
CA LYS A 132 -1.33 17.70 -1.97
C LYS A 132 -1.02 18.19 -3.39
N ALA A 133 -0.22 17.44 -4.14
CA ALA A 133 0.20 17.85 -5.48
C ALA A 133 -0.87 17.62 -6.55
N PHE A 134 -1.59 16.50 -6.49
CA PHE A 134 -2.45 16.03 -7.59
C PHE A 134 -3.91 15.79 -7.19
N GLY A 135 -4.25 15.82 -5.91
CA GLY A 135 -5.55 15.40 -5.41
C GLY A 135 -6.72 16.22 -5.96
N GLU A 136 -6.57 17.54 -6.02
CA GLU A 136 -7.60 18.42 -6.57
C GLU A 136 -7.82 18.17 -8.07
N LEU A 137 -6.72 18.15 -8.84
CA LEU A 137 -6.77 17.88 -10.28
C LEU A 137 -7.37 16.50 -10.57
N HIS A 138 -6.96 15.48 -9.82
CA HIS A 138 -7.48 14.12 -9.93
C HIS A 138 -9.00 14.09 -9.70
N SER A 139 -9.48 14.68 -8.60
CA SER A 139 -10.92 14.72 -8.29
C SER A 139 -11.72 15.48 -9.35
N LYS A 140 -11.16 16.57 -9.88
CA LYS A 140 -11.79 17.33 -10.96
C LYS A 140 -11.93 16.48 -12.24
N MET A 141 -10.86 15.81 -12.67
CA MET A 141 -10.90 14.95 -13.85
C MET A 141 -11.85 13.77 -13.67
N ALA A 142 -11.87 13.15 -12.48
CA ALA A 142 -12.80 12.06 -12.17
C ALA A 142 -14.27 12.50 -12.25
N SER A 143 -14.58 13.74 -11.88
CA SER A 143 -15.95 14.27 -11.97
C SER A 143 -16.42 14.55 -13.41
N GLN A 144 -15.49 14.71 -14.35
CA GLN A 144 -15.79 15.00 -15.77
C GLN A 144 -16.00 13.74 -16.62
N SER A 145 -15.66 12.56 -16.10
CA SER A 145 -15.82 11.28 -16.79
C SER A 145 -17.20 10.62 -16.59
N HIS A 146 -18.14 11.34 -15.98
CA HIS A 146 -19.53 10.93 -15.73
C HIS A 146 -20.50 11.95 -16.32
#